data_AF-A0A963N7T2-F1
#
_entry.id   AF-A0A963N7T2-F1
#
_cell.length_a   1.000
_cell.length_b   1.000
_cell.length_c   1.000
_cell.angle_alpha   90.00
_cell.angle_beta   90.00
_cell.angle_gamma   90.00
#
_symmetry.space_group_name_H-M   'P 1'
#
loop_
_entity.id
_entity.type
_entity.pdbx_description
1 polymer ?
#
loop_
_entity_poly.entity_id
_entity_poly.type
_entity_poly.pdbx_seq_one_letter_code
_entity_poly.pdbx_strand_id
1 'polypeptide(L)' 'FIYRDEVYNHDTAEKGVAEIIIGKQRNGPIGTVRLTFLGEYTRFENFASPGSY' A
#
# COMPACT_ATOMS: atom_id res chain seq x y z
N PHE A 1 -7.65 -7.36 0.14
CA PHE A 1 -8.25 -6.09 0.56
C PHE A 1 -7.25 -4.96 0.33
N ILE A 2 -7.73 -3.75 0.06
CA ILE A 2 -6.87 -2.56 -0.11
C ILE A 2 -7.20 -1.61 1.03
N TYR A 3 -6.19 -1.17 1.76
CA TYR A 3 -6.30 -0.20 2.83
C TYR A 3 -5.39 0.99 2.55
N ARG A 4 -5.87 2.19 2.82
CA ARG A 4 -5.14 3.45 2.66
C ARG A 4 -5.42 4.31 3.87
N ASP A 5 -4.42 4.47 4.74
CA ASP A 5 -4.59 5.22 5.99
C ASP A 5 -4.94 6.69 5.72
N GLU A 6 -4.37 7.29 4.67
CA GLU A 6 -4.62 8.68 4.25
C GLU A 6 -6.10 9.03 4.01
N VAL A 7 -6.96 8.03 3.71
CA VAL A 7 -8.40 8.24 3.46
C VAL A 7 -9.16 8.44 4.76
N TYR A 8 -8.68 7.85 5.85
CA TYR A 8 -9.32 7.89 7.16
C TYR A 8 -8.59 8.81 8.15
N ASN A 9 -7.30 9.04 7.92
CA ASN A 9 -6.42 9.87 8.74
C ASN A 9 -5.62 10.84 7.85
N HIS A 10 -6.10 12.09 7.77
CA HIS A 10 -5.49 13.13 6.92
C HIS A 10 -4.08 13.57 7.39
N ASP A 11 -3.71 13.30 8.64
CA ASP A 11 -2.41 13.67 9.24
C ASP A 11 -1.45 12.48 9.33
N THR A 12 -1.76 11.37 8.65
CA THR A 12 -0.88 10.20 8.62
C THR A 12 0.50 10.53 8.07
N ALA A 13 1.52 9.86 8.61
CA ALA A 13 2.88 9.88 8.07
C ALA A 13 3.03 9.01 6.81
N GLU A 14 2.08 8.09 6.56
CA GLU A 14 2.09 7.15 5.43
C GLU A 14 1.25 7.66 4.24
N LYS A 15 1.35 8.95 3.91
CA LYS A 15 0.65 9.53 2.75
C LYS A 15 1.14 8.90 1.45
N GLY A 16 0.20 8.58 0.57
CA GLY A 16 0.49 7.88 -0.69
C GLY A 16 0.91 6.42 -0.50
N VAL A 17 0.72 5.82 0.69
CA VAL A 17 0.95 4.38 0.90
C VAL A 17 -0.37 3.63 0.86
N ALA A 18 -0.38 2.50 0.15
CA ALA A 18 -1.49 1.56 0.15
C ALA A 18 -1.03 0.19 0.63
N GLU A 19 -1.78 -0.38 1.57
CA GLU A 19 -1.58 -1.73 2.07
C GLU A 19 -2.49 -2.71 1.33
N ILE A 20 -1.86 -3.63 0.60
CA ILE A 20 -2.53 -4.73 -0.09
C ILE A 20 -2.50 -5.96 0.81
N ILE A 21 -3.64 -6.25 1.41
CA ILE A 21 -3.81 -7.36 2.37
C ILE A 21 -4.33 -8.58 1.62
N ILE A 22 -3.46 -9.58 1.47
CA ILE A 22 -3.77 -10.90 0.92
C ILE A 22 -4.36 -11.74 2.06
N GLY A 23 -5.66 -11.60 2.32
CA GLY A 23 -6.33 -12.34 3.40
C GLY A 23 -6.60 -13.81 3.10
N LYS A 24 -6.58 -14.22 1.82
CA LYS A 24 -6.79 -15.61 1.39
C LYS A 24 -6.06 -15.88 0.08
N GLN A 25 -5.20 -16.90 0.08
CA GLN A 25 -4.52 -17.40 -1.12
C GLN A 25 -4.56 -18.93 -1.08
N ARG A 26 -5.02 -19.59 -2.17
CA ARG A 26 -5.21 -21.06 -2.17
C ARG A 26 -3.91 -21.85 -2.20
N ASN A 27 -2.92 -21.34 -2.91
CA ASN A 27 -1.66 -22.05 -3.19
C ASN A 27 -0.45 -21.19 -2.81
N GLY A 28 -0.53 -20.42 -1.73
CA GLY A 28 0.57 -19.53 -1.35
C GLY A 28 0.33 -18.77 -0.05
N PRO A 29 1.36 -18.00 0.37
CA PRO A 29 1.36 -17.30 1.64
C PRO A 29 0.43 -16.08 1.65
N ILE A 30 -0.40 -15.98 2.66
CA ILE A 30 -1.10 -14.73 2.99
C ILE A 30 -0.10 -13.69 3.52
N GLY A 31 -0.51 -12.42 3.51
CA GLY A 31 0.33 -11.34 4.04
C GLY A 31 -0.15 -9.96 3.63
N THR A 32 0.61 -8.95 4.02
CA THR A 32 0.38 -7.56 3.62
C THR A 32 1.57 -7.06 2.82
N VAL A 33 1.30 -6.44 1.68
CA VAL A 33 2.29 -5.82 0.81
C VAL A 33 2.03 -4.33 0.78
N ARG A 34 3.06 -3.52 1.01
CA ARG A 34 2.99 -2.07 0.88
C ARG A 34 3.32 -1.66 -0.54
N LEU A 35 2.51 -0.76 -1.10
CA LEU A 35 2.68 -0.16 -2.42
C LEU A 35 2.57 1.37 -2.32
N THR A 36 3.15 2.07 -3.27
CA THR A 36 2.94 3.51 -3.44
C THR A 36 1.68 3.74 -4.26
N PHE A 37 0.77 4.60 -3.80
CA PHE A 37 -0.45 4.99 -4.50
C PHE A 37 -0.35 6.43 -5.00
N LEU A 38 -0.37 6.60 -6.32
CA LEU A 38 -0.38 7.88 -7.00
C LEU A 38 -1.83 8.29 -7.29
N GLY A 39 -2.42 9.06 -6.38
CA GLY A 39 -3.82 9.46 -6.44
C GLY A 39 -4.21 10.23 -7.70
N GLU A 40 -3.31 11.06 -8.24
CA GLU A 40 -3.53 11.82 -9.48
C GLU A 40 -3.83 10.91 -10.69
N TYR A 41 -3.20 9.72 -10.73
CA TYR A 41 -3.32 8.77 -11.84
C TYR A 41 -4.10 7.51 -11.48
N THR A 42 -4.59 7.40 -10.25
CA THR A 42 -5.20 6.17 -9.70
C THR A 42 -4.29 4.94 -9.94
N ARG A 43 -2.99 5.11 -9.74
CA ARG A 43 -1.96 4.10 -10.10
C ARG A 43 -1.21 3.60 -8.88
N PHE A 44 -0.92 2.31 -8.86
CA PHE A 44 -0.07 1.68 -7.86
C PHE A 44 1.32 1.43 -8.43
N GLU A 45 2.34 1.78 -7.67
CA GLU A 45 3.75 1.57 -7.99
C GLU A 45 4.42 0.74 -6.90
N ASN A 46 5.56 0.12 -7.24
CA ASN A 46 6.36 -0.59 -6.28
C ASN A 46 6.77 0.35 -5.14
N PHE A 47 6.64 -0.11 -3.90
CA PHE A 47 7.02 0.69 -2.74
C PHE A 47 8.54 0.83 -2.70
N ALA A 48 9.03 2.01 -3.07
CA ALA A 48 10.41 2.40 -2.85
C ALA A 48 10.55 2.90 -1.41
N SER A 49 11.10 2.06 -0.53
CA SER A 49 11.44 2.50 0.83
C SER A 49 12.49 3.62 0.72
N PRO A 50 12.39 4.72 1.50
CA PRO A 50 13.28 5.89 1.42
C PRO A 50 14.77 5.67 1.79
N GLY A 51 15.29 4.45 1.65
CA GLY A 51 16.69 4.10 1.82
C GLY A 51 17.22 3.06 0.83
N SER A 52 16.46 2.77 -0.24
CA SER A 52 16.85 1.77 -1.25
C SER A 52 17.59 2.49 -2.41
N TYR A 53 18.89 2.71 -2.25
CA TYR A 53 19.82 3.09 -3.32
C TYR A 53 20.79 1.94 -3.59
#